data_AF-A0A0P1ELS2-F1
#
_entry.id   AF-A0A0P1ELS2-F1
#
_cell.length_a   1.000
_cell.length_b   1.000
_cell.length_c   1.000
_cell.angle_alpha   90.00
_cell.angle_beta   90.00
_cell.angle_gamma   90.00
#
_symmetry.space_group_name_H-M   'P 1'
#
loop_
_entity.id
_entity.type
_entity.pdbx_description
1 polymer ?
#
loop_
_entity_poly.entity_id
_entity_poly.type
_entity_poly.pdbx_seq_one_letter_code
_entity_poly.pdbx_strand_id
1 'polypeptide(L)'
;MSIKAVILSLPKDVERRRFCESEFTRFGLNHEFCDAIAGDQLNSSELQHIYDADMNRIKFKRPLSRNEVACTLGHRRIWQEVADSSDYVSLVLEDDATFVQDPRPFFNELAECGECFEGVMIKLDGISRNNGQVIKSVADQDLVLSDRLPPRTTGYIIGRRAAAQLFAIEAPIARPIDIDLKFYWEHNVPILTLAEQMVTERKEVDSTIDHYRSKMKPGSPMARFVRNLMYQTKYTYGRLSHPLNPDMIEGLGPLMQAGNRVRNRA
;
A
#
# COMPACT_ATOMS: atom_id res chain seq x y z
N MET A 1 6.60 -18.97 12.70
CA MET A 1 7.19 -18.58 11.40
C MET A 1 7.59 -17.11 11.49
N SER A 2 8.46 -16.58 10.63
CA SER A 2 8.74 -15.13 10.57
C SER A 2 8.14 -14.56 9.28
N ILE A 3 7.64 -13.32 9.35
CA ILE A 3 7.14 -12.63 8.15
C ILE A 3 8.34 -12.19 7.31
N LYS A 4 8.34 -12.58 6.03
CA LYS A 4 9.30 -12.07 5.06
C LYS A 4 8.99 -10.61 4.73
N ALA A 5 10.00 -9.75 4.76
CA ALA A 5 9.86 -8.37 4.35
C ALA A 5 10.53 -8.10 2.99
N VAL A 6 9.87 -7.29 2.18
CA VAL A 6 10.34 -6.82 0.87
C VAL A 6 10.42 -5.30 0.91
N ILE A 7 11.60 -4.76 0.64
CA ILE A 7 11.86 -3.32 0.69
C ILE A 7 12.05 -2.79 -0.71
N LEU A 8 11.14 -1.92 -1.16
CA LEU A 8 11.24 -1.25 -2.46
C LEU A 8 12.24 -0.09 -2.35
N SER A 9 13.37 -0.22 -3.05
CA SER A 9 14.45 0.77 -2.99
C SER A 9 15.18 0.87 -4.32
N LEU A 10 15.67 2.06 -4.69
CA LEU A 10 16.56 2.19 -5.84
C LEU A 10 17.93 1.54 -5.53
N PRO A 11 18.55 0.79 -6.46
CA PRO A 11 19.87 0.18 -6.24
C PRO A 11 20.97 1.17 -5.86
N LYS A 12 20.87 2.40 -6.34
CA LYS A 12 21.83 3.47 -6.07
C LYS A 12 21.69 4.11 -4.69
N ASP A 13 20.58 3.89 -3.99
CA ASP A 13 20.27 4.56 -2.72
C ASP A 13 20.90 3.81 -1.53
N VAL A 14 22.23 3.65 -1.58
CA VAL A 14 23.01 2.83 -0.64
C VAL A 14 22.78 3.20 0.82
N GLU A 15 22.71 4.49 1.16
CA GLU A 15 22.50 4.93 2.54
C GLU A 15 21.06 4.65 3.02
N ARG A 16 20.04 4.73 2.14
CA ARG A 16 18.66 4.35 2.49
C ARG A 16 18.59 2.86 2.78
N ARG A 17 19.20 2.03 1.92
CA ARG A 17 19.30 0.57 2.10
C ARG A 17 20.02 0.17 3.40
N ARG A 18 21.19 0.76 3.68
CA ARG A 18 21.92 0.50 4.93
C ARG A 18 21.12 0.86 6.18
N PHE A 19 20.37 1.96 6.14
CA PHE A 19 19.50 2.29 7.25
C PHE A 19 18.40 1.23 7.42
N CYS A 20 17.72 0.84 6.34
CA CYS A 20 16.72 -0.22 6.39
C CYS A 20 17.31 -1.49 7.00
N GLU A 21 18.49 -1.93 6.53
CA GLU A 21 19.20 -3.08 7.10
C GLU A 21 19.42 -2.95 8.61
N SER A 22 19.80 -1.75 9.09
CA SER A 22 20.02 -1.50 10.51
C SER A 22 18.75 -1.60 11.36
N GLU A 23 17.62 -1.07 10.86
CA GLU A 23 16.31 -1.15 11.53
C GLU A 23 15.79 -2.59 11.54
N PHE A 24 15.96 -3.33 10.45
CA PHE A 24 15.57 -4.74 10.37
C PHE A 24 16.43 -5.62 11.29
N THR A 25 17.73 -5.37 11.34
CA THR A 25 18.66 -6.05 12.26
C THR A 25 18.28 -5.78 13.72
N ARG A 26 17.92 -4.53 14.05
CA ARG A 26 17.49 -4.14 15.41
C ARG A 26 16.31 -4.94 15.92
N PHE A 27 15.36 -5.29 15.04
CA PHE A 27 14.18 -6.09 15.39
C PHE A 27 14.30 -7.58 15.06
N GLY A 28 15.41 -8.02 14.47
CA GLY A 28 15.64 -9.42 14.07
C GLY A 28 14.73 -9.87 12.94
N LEU A 29 14.38 -8.98 12.01
CA LEU A 29 13.48 -9.23 10.90
C LEU A 29 14.27 -9.61 9.62
N ASN A 30 13.82 -10.67 8.95
CA ASN A 30 14.34 -11.07 7.65
C ASN A 30 13.80 -10.13 6.57
N HIS A 31 14.66 -9.68 5.67
CA HIS A 31 14.26 -8.82 4.56
C HIS A 31 15.03 -9.13 3.29
N GLU A 32 14.46 -8.70 2.17
CA GLU A 32 15.13 -8.58 0.89
C GLU A 32 14.80 -7.22 0.25
N PHE A 33 15.65 -6.80 -0.68
CA PHE A 33 15.38 -5.61 -1.48
C PHE A 33 14.74 -6.01 -2.81
N CYS A 34 13.65 -5.33 -3.15
CA CYS A 34 13.14 -5.29 -4.52
C CYS A 34 13.72 -4.04 -5.20
N ASP A 35 14.50 -4.25 -6.26
CA ASP A 35 15.15 -3.18 -7.00
C ASP A 35 14.11 -2.33 -7.75
N ALA A 36 13.87 -1.13 -7.24
CA ALA A 36 13.01 -0.15 -7.88
C ALA A 36 13.67 0.36 -9.18
N ILE A 37 12.82 0.69 -10.16
CA ILE A 37 13.26 1.33 -11.40
C ILE A 37 13.28 2.85 -11.15
N ALA A 38 14.34 3.53 -11.55
CA ALA A 38 14.35 4.99 -11.52
C ALA A 38 13.48 5.54 -12.66
N GLY A 39 12.68 6.59 -12.41
CA GLY A 39 11.77 7.09 -13.44
C GLY A 39 12.47 7.64 -14.70
N ASP A 40 13.73 8.02 -14.61
CA ASP A 40 14.55 8.42 -15.77
C ASP A 40 14.96 7.24 -16.66
N GLN A 41 14.97 6.01 -16.13
CA GLN A 41 15.24 4.78 -16.88
C GLN A 41 14.05 4.32 -17.72
N LEU A 42 12.82 4.73 -17.39
CA LEU A 42 11.64 4.45 -18.21
C LEU A 42 11.72 5.27 -19.49
N ASN A 43 11.97 4.60 -20.62
CA ASN A 43 12.01 5.27 -21.91
C ASN A 43 10.59 5.58 -22.42
N SER A 44 10.48 6.49 -23.39
CA SER A 44 9.19 6.97 -23.87
C SER A 44 8.33 5.87 -24.53
N SER A 45 8.96 4.87 -25.15
CA SER A 45 8.27 3.75 -25.80
C SER A 45 7.65 2.81 -24.76
N GLU A 46 8.42 2.42 -23.74
CA GLU A 46 7.92 1.61 -22.61
C GLU A 46 6.78 2.33 -21.90
N LEU A 47 6.96 3.62 -21.62
CA LEU A 47 5.96 4.43 -20.92
C LEU A 47 4.62 4.46 -21.67
N GLN A 48 4.63 4.48 -23.02
CA GLN A 48 3.40 4.51 -23.81
C GLN A 48 2.57 3.22 -23.71
N HIS A 49 3.21 2.08 -23.42
CA HIS A 49 2.52 0.80 -23.21
C HIS A 49 2.05 0.63 -21.76
N ILE A 50 2.78 1.22 -20.82
CA ILE A 50 2.56 1.05 -19.38
C ILE A 50 1.59 2.11 -18.82
N TYR A 51 1.61 3.34 -19.33
CA TYR A 51 0.84 4.48 -18.82
C TYR A 51 -0.22 4.92 -19.82
N ASP A 52 -1.49 4.81 -19.44
CA ASP A 52 -2.61 5.26 -20.25
C ASP A 52 -3.00 6.69 -19.89
N ALA A 53 -2.56 7.62 -20.73
CA ALA A 53 -2.79 9.04 -20.56
C ALA A 53 -4.27 9.44 -20.75
N ASP A 54 -5.06 8.68 -21.52
CA ASP A 54 -6.47 8.98 -21.75
C ASP A 54 -7.32 8.49 -20.59
N MET A 55 -7.07 7.27 -20.11
CA MET A 55 -7.69 6.78 -18.89
C MET A 55 -7.25 7.60 -17.67
N ASN A 56 -6.01 8.08 -17.63
CA ASN A 56 -5.56 9.02 -16.60
C ASN A 56 -6.40 10.30 -16.58
N ARG A 57 -6.71 10.89 -17.73
CA ARG A 57 -7.58 12.09 -17.81
C ARG A 57 -8.98 11.84 -17.27
N ILE A 58 -9.44 10.59 -17.30
CA ILE A 58 -10.76 10.16 -16.83
C ILE A 58 -10.74 9.80 -15.33
N LYS A 59 -9.69 9.11 -14.88
CA LYS A 59 -9.58 8.55 -13.52
C LYS A 59 -8.84 9.47 -12.54
N PHE A 60 -8.00 10.39 -13.01
CA PHE A 60 -7.14 11.22 -12.17
C PHE A 60 -7.11 12.68 -12.58
N LYS A 61 -6.65 13.52 -11.65
CA LYS A 61 -6.69 14.98 -11.80
C LYS A 61 -5.50 15.58 -12.55
N ARG A 62 -4.44 14.80 -12.79
CA ARG A 62 -3.22 15.22 -13.48
C ARG A 62 -2.46 14.04 -14.10
N PRO A 63 -1.55 14.30 -15.06
CA PRO A 63 -0.60 13.30 -15.50
C PRO A 63 0.28 12.77 -14.36
N LEU A 64 0.70 11.52 -14.48
CA LEU A 64 1.69 10.92 -13.59
C LEU A 64 3.09 11.40 -13.97
N SER A 65 3.96 11.54 -12.97
CA SER A 65 5.39 11.62 -13.18
C SER A 65 5.94 10.22 -13.51
N ARG A 66 7.11 10.16 -14.15
CA ARG A 66 7.76 8.86 -14.42
C ARG A 66 8.08 8.10 -13.13
N ASN A 67 8.40 8.81 -12.04
CA ASN A 67 8.66 8.18 -10.74
C ASN A 67 7.39 7.56 -10.14
N GLU A 68 6.21 8.16 -10.34
CA GLU A 68 4.94 7.56 -9.91
C GLU A 68 4.61 6.28 -10.69
N VAL A 69 4.90 6.29 -12.00
CA VAL A 69 4.77 5.08 -12.83
C VAL A 69 5.76 4.01 -12.37
N ALA A 70 7.02 4.37 -12.15
CA ALA A 70 8.05 3.44 -11.70
C ALA A 70 7.78 2.85 -10.31
N CYS A 71 7.31 3.66 -9.36
CA CYS A 71 6.86 3.21 -8.04
C CYS A 71 5.69 2.22 -8.16
N THR A 72 4.69 2.52 -9.00
CA THR A 72 3.57 1.60 -9.26
C THR A 72 4.04 0.26 -9.85
N LEU A 73 4.99 0.28 -10.79
CA LEU A 73 5.59 -0.94 -11.34
C LEU A 73 6.34 -1.75 -10.27
N GLY A 74 7.07 -1.07 -9.38
CA GLY A 74 7.75 -1.69 -8.25
C GLY A 74 6.78 -2.45 -7.35
N HIS A 75 5.69 -1.83 -6.92
CA HIS A 75 4.68 -2.50 -6.10
C HIS A 75 3.99 -3.66 -6.84
N ARG A 76 3.65 -3.50 -8.14
CA ARG A 76 3.09 -4.60 -8.93
C ARG A 76 4.04 -5.80 -9.02
N ARG A 77 5.34 -5.57 -9.18
CA ARG A 77 6.35 -6.64 -9.16
C ARG A 77 6.37 -7.36 -7.81
N ILE A 78 6.37 -6.61 -6.71
CA ILE A 78 6.32 -7.19 -5.37
C ILE A 78 5.03 -8.02 -5.20
N TRP A 79 3.88 -7.54 -5.68
CA TRP A 79 2.63 -8.29 -5.60
C TRP A 79 2.68 -9.60 -6.39
N GLN A 80 3.33 -9.60 -7.56
CA GLN A 80 3.58 -10.83 -8.31
C GLN A 80 4.48 -11.79 -7.52
N GLU A 81 5.61 -11.32 -7.00
CA GLU A 81 6.54 -12.13 -6.20
C GLU A 81 5.86 -12.73 -4.97
N VAL A 82 5.04 -11.95 -4.26
CA VAL A 82 4.27 -12.43 -3.11
C VAL A 82 3.24 -13.47 -3.56
N ALA A 83 2.50 -13.22 -4.64
CA ALA A 83 1.50 -14.15 -5.17
C ALA A 83 2.10 -15.51 -5.58
N ASP A 84 3.32 -15.48 -6.14
CA ASP A 84 4.07 -16.66 -6.60
C ASP A 84 4.83 -17.37 -5.46
N SER A 85 4.90 -16.76 -4.26
CA SER A 85 5.57 -17.33 -3.10
C SER A 85 4.72 -18.35 -2.33
N SER A 86 5.35 -19.07 -1.39
CA SER A 86 4.65 -19.93 -0.42
C SER A 86 4.24 -19.20 0.87
N ASP A 87 4.62 -17.93 1.02
CA ASP A 87 4.34 -17.17 2.24
C ASP A 87 2.88 -16.70 2.24
N TYR A 88 2.16 -16.93 3.33
CA TYR A 88 0.76 -16.47 3.43
C TYR A 88 0.64 -14.94 3.42
N VAL A 89 1.61 -14.26 4.04
CA VAL A 89 1.67 -12.80 4.15
C VAL A 89 3.11 -12.34 3.99
N SER A 90 3.28 -11.12 3.48
CA SER A 90 4.57 -10.43 3.41
C SER A 90 4.43 -8.99 3.89
N LEU A 91 5.52 -8.48 4.48
CA LEU A 91 5.67 -7.06 4.77
C LEU A 91 6.26 -6.37 3.56
N VAL A 92 5.65 -5.28 3.10
CA VAL A 92 6.20 -4.43 2.05
C VAL A 92 6.46 -3.05 2.63
N LEU A 93 7.67 -2.53 2.44
CA LEU A 93 8.06 -1.18 2.85
C LEU A 93 8.71 -0.41 1.69
N GLU A 94 8.56 0.91 1.70
CA GLU A 94 9.46 1.82 0.99
C GLU A 94 10.73 2.07 1.83
N ASP A 95 11.83 2.43 1.20
CA ASP A 95 13.14 2.58 1.87
C ASP A 95 13.31 3.87 2.69
N ASP A 96 12.27 4.69 2.79
CA ASP A 96 12.15 5.77 3.79
C ASP A 96 11.22 5.43 4.96
N ALA A 97 10.70 4.21 5.04
CA ALA A 97 9.91 3.76 6.17
C ALA A 97 10.78 3.62 7.44
N THR A 98 10.22 3.99 8.59
CA THR A 98 10.82 3.80 9.92
C THR A 98 9.76 3.32 10.89
N PHE A 99 10.10 2.37 11.76
CA PHE A 99 9.19 1.90 12.80
C PHE A 99 9.12 2.90 13.95
N VAL A 100 7.91 3.30 14.35
CA VAL A 100 7.71 4.24 15.48
C VAL A 100 7.49 3.53 16.82
N GLN A 101 7.33 2.20 16.78
CA GLN A 101 7.22 1.32 17.93
C GLN A 101 7.80 -0.06 17.60
N ASP A 102 7.95 -0.93 18.60
CA ASP A 102 8.40 -2.31 18.39
C ASP A 102 7.34 -3.10 17.59
N PRO A 103 7.63 -3.55 16.35
CA PRO A 103 6.64 -4.22 15.51
C PRO A 103 6.52 -5.72 15.79
N ARG A 104 7.43 -6.29 16.60
CA ARG A 104 7.53 -7.74 16.81
C ARG A 104 6.25 -8.37 17.38
N PRO A 105 5.54 -7.78 18.37
CA PRO A 105 4.31 -8.39 18.87
C PRO A 105 3.26 -8.61 17.78
N PHE A 106 3.05 -7.60 16.93
CA PHE A 106 2.11 -7.67 15.81
C PHE A 106 2.56 -8.67 14.75
N PHE A 107 3.84 -8.65 14.36
CA PHE A 107 4.36 -9.56 13.34
C PHE A 107 4.41 -11.02 13.79
N ASN A 108 4.68 -11.28 15.07
CA ASN A 108 4.63 -12.64 15.62
C ASN A 108 3.22 -13.21 15.55
N GLU A 109 2.20 -12.44 15.95
CA GLU A 109 0.80 -12.87 15.90
C GLU A 109 0.32 -13.11 14.46
N LEU A 110 0.68 -12.20 13.54
CA LEU A 110 0.43 -12.39 12.10
C LEU A 110 1.07 -13.67 11.56
N ALA A 111 2.27 -14.02 12.00
CA ALA A 111 2.96 -15.22 11.56
C ALA A 111 2.42 -16.53 12.17
N GLU A 112 1.63 -16.46 13.25
CA GLU A 112 0.95 -17.62 13.84
C GLU A 112 -0.33 -18.03 13.09
N CYS A 113 -1.01 -17.07 12.44
CA CYS A 113 -2.29 -17.26 11.73
C CYS A 113 -2.21 -16.64 10.33
N GLY A 114 -1.08 -16.79 9.62
CA GLY A 114 -0.83 -16.09 8.36
C GLY A 114 -1.92 -16.33 7.31
N GLU A 115 -2.44 -17.56 7.27
CA GLU A 115 -3.55 -17.99 6.41
C GLU A 115 -4.82 -17.15 6.61
N CYS A 116 -5.03 -16.64 7.83
CA CYS A 116 -6.17 -15.81 8.21
C CYS A 116 -6.13 -14.43 7.53
N PHE A 117 -4.96 -14.01 7.05
CA PHE A 117 -4.69 -12.71 6.45
C PHE A 117 -4.45 -12.76 4.93
N GLU A 118 -4.48 -13.93 4.30
CA GLU A 118 -4.17 -14.06 2.86
C GLU A 118 -5.04 -13.16 1.96
N GLY A 119 -6.30 -12.93 2.37
CA GLY A 119 -7.27 -12.17 1.60
C GLY A 119 -7.26 -10.67 1.83
N VAL A 120 -6.34 -10.12 2.62
CA VAL A 120 -6.37 -8.70 3.01
C VAL A 120 -5.04 -7.98 2.76
N MET A 121 -5.10 -6.66 2.66
CA MET A 121 -3.96 -5.76 2.85
C MET A 121 -4.14 -4.98 4.15
N ILE A 122 -3.07 -4.73 4.90
CA ILE A 122 -3.08 -3.95 6.15
C ILE A 122 -2.06 -2.82 6.03
N LYS A 123 -2.51 -1.57 5.97
CA LYS A 123 -1.63 -0.39 5.94
C LYS A 123 -1.12 -0.05 7.33
N LEU A 124 0.18 0.18 7.44
CA LEU A 124 0.89 0.39 8.71
C LEU A 124 1.04 1.88 9.07
N ASP A 125 0.65 2.80 8.17
CA ASP A 125 0.68 4.25 8.38
C ASP A 125 -0.22 4.76 9.50
N GLY A 126 -1.16 3.93 9.97
CA GLY A 126 -2.16 4.28 10.97
C GLY A 126 -3.25 5.22 10.45
N ILE A 127 -4.49 5.02 10.91
CA ILE A 127 -5.54 6.03 10.89
C ILE A 127 -6.28 6.01 12.23
N SER A 128 -6.81 7.15 12.68
CA SER A 128 -7.62 7.19 13.90
C SER A 128 -8.78 6.19 13.84
N ARG A 129 -9.02 5.50 14.96
CA ARG A 129 -10.16 4.60 15.19
C ARG A 129 -11.51 5.21 14.82
N ASN A 130 -11.63 6.53 14.94
CA ASN A 130 -12.87 7.26 14.66
C ASN A 130 -13.22 7.31 13.16
N ASN A 131 -12.32 6.85 12.28
CA ASN A 131 -12.49 6.88 10.84
C ASN A 131 -12.99 5.55 10.24
N GLY A 132 -13.34 4.55 11.05
CA GLY A 132 -13.80 3.27 10.55
C GLY A 132 -14.30 2.32 11.63
N GLN A 133 -14.62 1.09 11.24
CA GLN A 133 -15.02 0.02 12.13
C GLN A 133 -13.79 -0.82 12.50
N VAL A 134 -13.63 -1.18 13.78
CA VAL A 134 -12.64 -2.18 14.19
C VAL A 134 -13.21 -3.57 13.93
N ILE A 135 -12.51 -4.40 13.16
CA ILE A 135 -12.93 -5.79 12.85
C ILE A 135 -12.16 -6.81 13.66
N LYS A 136 -10.91 -6.52 14.02
CA LYS A 136 -10.08 -7.45 14.79
C LYS A 136 -9.01 -6.69 15.58
N SER A 137 -8.65 -7.25 16.72
CA SER A 137 -7.45 -6.86 17.47
C SER A 137 -6.40 -7.94 17.29
N VAL A 138 -5.17 -7.54 16.97
CA VAL A 138 -4.02 -8.43 16.73
C VAL A 138 -2.86 -7.89 17.57
N ALA A 139 -2.44 -8.65 18.57
CA ALA A 139 -1.51 -8.18 19.60
C ALA A 139 -1.94 -6.84 20.23
N ASP A 140 -1.11 -5.81 20.08
CA ASP A 140 -1.30 -4.44 20.57
C ASP A 140 -1.98 -3.51 19.54
N GLN A 141 -2.42 -4.02 18.39
CA GLN A 141 -2.99 -3.24 17.30
C GLN A 141 -4.46 -3.58 17.03
N ASP A 142 -5.23 -2.57 16.64
CA ASP A 142 -6.59 -2.75 16.14
C ASP A 142 -6.63 -2.54 14.62
N LEU A 143 -7.22 -3.50 13.92
CA LEU A 143 -7.43 -3.47 12.48
C LEU A 143 -8.75 -2.79 12.17
N VAL A 144 -8.65 -1.67 11.46
CA VAL A 144 -9.77 -0.79 11.13
C VAL A 144 -10.11 -0.91 9.65
N LEU A 145 -11.38 -1.09 9.33
CA LEU A 145 -11.93 -1.02 7.97
C LEU A 145 -12.56 0.35 7.81
N SER A 146 -12.06 1.08 6.82
CA SER A 146 -12.48 2.44 6.54
C SER A 146 -12.74 2.61 5.06
N ASP A 147 -13.76 3.40 4.75
CA ASP A 147 -14.08 3.83 3.40
C ASP A 147 -13.18 4.99 2.92
N ARG A 148 -12.26 5.45 3.77
CA ARG A 148 -11.30 6.54 3.54
C ARG A 148 -9.89 6.08 3.87
N LEU A 149 -9.19 5.59 2.84
CA LEU A 149 -7.82 5.10 2.97
C LEU A 149 -6.79 6.24 2.84
N PRO A 150 -5.69 6.20 3.62
CA PRO A 150 -4.60 7.16 3.47
C PRO A 150 -3.91 6.95 2.11
N PRO A 151 -3.58 8.01 1.35
CA PRO A 151 -2.92 7.90 0.04
C PRO A 151 -1.41 7.74 0.21
N ARG A 152 -0.95 6.61 0.77
CA ARG A 152 0.47 6.27 0.95
C ARG A 152 0.73 4.78 0.77
N THR A 153 1.96 4.41 0.46
CA THR A 153 2.42 3.02 0.37
C THR A 153 3.69 2.77 1.17
N THR A 154 4.03 3.67 2.10
CA THR A 154 5.23 3.64 2.96
C THR A 154 5.43 2.29 3.62
N GLY A 155 4.36 1.66 4.12
CA GLY A 155 4.43 0.29 4.58
C GLY A 155 3.08 -0.39 4.74
N TYR A 156 3.01 -1.66 4.34
CA TYR A 156 1.81 -2.48 4.47
C TYR A 156 2.14 -3.97 4.58
N ILE A 157 1.28 -4.72 5.25
CA ILE A 157 1.21 -6.18 5.11
C ILE A 157 0.29 -6.49 3.94
N ILE A 158 0.65 -7.48 3.14
CA ILE A 158 -0.22 -7.99 2.08
C ILE A 158 -0.28 -9.50 2.13
N GLY A 159 -1.49 -10.04 2.11
CA GLY A 159 -1.73 -11.47 1.97
C GLY A 159 -1.54 -11.94 0.54
N ARG A 160 -1.12 -13.20 0.38
CA ARG A 160 -0.83 -13.80 -0.93
C ARG A 160 -2.01 -13.74 -1.91
N ARG A 161 -3.23 -14.03 -1.45
CA ARG A 161 -4.44 -13.94 -2.28
C ARG A 161 -4.79 -12.49 -2.64
N ALA A 162 -4.62 -11.56 -1.71
CA ALA A 162 -4.78 -10.12 -1.97
C ALA A 162 -3.76 -9.61 -3.00
N ALA A 163 -2.50 -10.06 -2.91
CA ALA A 163 -1.45 -9.73 -3.87
C ALA A 163 -1.80 -10.24 -5.27
N ALA A 164 -2.24 -11.49 -5.39
CA ALA A 164 -2.69 -12.07 -6.66
C ALA A 164 -3.88 -11.31 -7.27
N GLN A 165 -4.86 -10.94 -6.44
CA GLN A 165 -6.03 -10.17 -6.89
C GLN A 165 -5.65 -8.76 -7.36
N LEU A 166 -4.80 -8.05 -6.62
CA LEU A 166 -4.33 -6.71 -7.01
C LEU A 166 -3.46 -6.76 -8.27
N PHE A 167 -2.59 -7.76 -8.40
CA PHE A 167 -1.76 -7.96 -9.58
C PHE A 167 -2.60 -8.28 -10.82
N ALA A 168 -3.65 -9.09 -10.69
CA ALA A 168 -4.53 -9.47 -11.79
C ALA A 168 -5.32 -8.30 -12.42
N ILE A 169 -5.37 -7.13 -11.76
CA ILE A 169 -5.99 -5.90 -12.29
C ILE A 169 -4.98 -5.19 -13.19
N GLU A 170 -4.42 -5.97 -14.12
CA GLU A 170 -3.39 -5.54 -15.03
C GLU A 170 -4.04 -4.75 -16.16
N ALA A 171 -4.19 -3.46 -15.94
CA ALA A 171 -4.41 -2.48 -16.97
C ALA A 171 -3.22 -1.49 -16.97
N PRO A 172 -2.97 -0.80 -18.10
CA PRO A 172 -2.09 0.36 -18.10
C PRO A 172 -2.42 1.30 -16.93
N ILE A 173 -1.37 1.82 -16.32
CA ILE A 173 -1.44 2.67 -15.14
C ILE A 173 -2.14 3.97 -15.52
N ALA A 174 -3.19 4.31 -14.78
CA ALA A 174 -3.95 5.55 -14.97
C ALA A 174 -3.99 6.44 -13.71
N ARG A 175 -3.67 5.88 -12.55
CA ARG A 175 -3.56 6.57 -11.25
C ARG A 175 -2.28 6.11 -10.55
N PRO A 176 -1.65 6.98 -9.72
CA PRO A 176 -0.63 6.52 -8.78
C PRO A 176 -1.20 5.41 -7.88
N ILE A 177 -0.38 4.42 -7.54
CA ILE A 177 -0.82 3.21 -6.83
C ILE A 177 -1.47 3.49 -5.47
N ASP A 178 -0.94 4.45 -4.72
CA ASP A 178 -1.47 4.93 -3.44
C ASP A 178 -2.88 5.53 -3.57
N ILE A 179 -3.17 6.17 -4.70
CA ILE A 179 -4.49 6.68 -5.03
C ILE A 179 -5.40 5.57 -5.55
N ASP A 180 -4.87 4.65 -6.35
CA ASP A 180 -5.61 3.55 -6.97
C ASP A 180 -6.23 2.64 -5.90
N LEU A 181 -5.46 2.29 -4.86
CA LEU A 181 -5.91 1.51 -3.70
C LEU A 181 -7.08 2.14 -2.94
N LYS A 182 -7.34 3.45 -3.09
CA LYS A 182 -8.51 4.09 -2.45
C LYS A 182 -9.83 3.71 -3.11
N PHE A 183 -9.78 3.26 -4.35
CA PHE A 183 -10.95 2.86 -5.13
C PHE A 183 -11.18 1.37 -4.93
N TYR A 184 -11.41 0.95 -3.68
CA TYR A 184 -11.51 -0.46 -3.28
C TYR A 184 -12.57 -1.25 -4.02
N TRP A 185 -13.62 -0.58 -4.50
CA TRP A 185 -14.65 -1.16 -5.36
C TRP A 185 -14.17 -1.53 -6.77
N GLU A 186 -13.01 -1.02 -7.23
CA GLU A 186 -12.41 -1.39 -8.51
C GLU A 186 -11.55 -2.66 -8.40
N HIS A 187 -11.16 -3.08 -7.18
CA HIS A 187 -10.23 -4.19 -6.98
C HIS A 187 -10.70 -5.30 -6.03
N ASN A 188 -11.76 -5.08 -5.25
CA ASN A 188 -12.38 -6.08 -4.36
C ASN A 188 -11.43 -6.72 -3.32
N VAL A 189 -10.31 -6.07 -3.04
CA VAL A 189 -9.39 -6.47 -1.96
C VAL A 189 -9.70 -5.63 -0.73
N PRO A 190 -10.06 -6.23 0.42
CA PRO A 190 -10.21 -5.49 1.67
C PRO A 190 -8.86 -4.90 2.09
N ILE A 191 -8.84 -3.58 2.24
CA ILE A 191 -7.70 -2.84 2.78
C ILE A 191 -8.08 -2.36 4.17
N LEU A 192 -7.36 -2.90 5.14
CA LEU A 192 -7.41 -2.52 6.54
C LEU A 192 -6.31 -1.50 6.84
N THR A 193 -6.47 -0.79 7.93
CA THR A 193 -5.49 0.17 8.46
C THR A 193 -5.31 -0.11 9.94
N LEU A 194 -4.09 0.07 10.45
CA LEU A 194 -3.89 0.07 11.89
C LEU A 194 -4.56 1.29 12.54
N ALA A 195 -5.07 1.13 13.76
CA ALA A 195 -5.58 2.22 14.57
C ALA A 195 -4.46 3.18 15.04
N GLU A 196 -3.27 2.62 15.28
CA GLU A 196 -2.07 3.36 15.66
C GLU A 196 -1.02 3.23 14.56
N GLN A 197 -0.27 4.30 14.33
CA GLN A 197 0.78 4.30 13.32
C GLN A 197 1.91 3.39 13.76
N MET A 198 2.30 2.44 12.92
CA MET A 198 3.46 1.56 13.16
C MET A 198 4.67 1.98 12.32
N VAL A 199 4.44 2.53 11.13
CA VAL A 199 5.49 3.05 10.25
C VAL A 199 5.24 4.51 9.88
N THR A 200 6.31 5.29 9.78
CA THR A 200 6.29 6.67 9.26
C THR A 200 7.36 6.84 8.19
N GLU A 201 7.13 7.78 7.29
CA GLU A 201 8.16 8.30 6.40
C GLU A 201 9.23 9.04 7.22
N ARG A 202 10.49 8.87 6.86
CA ARG A 202 11.60 9.59 7.48
C ARG A 202 11.64 11.04 6.98
N LYS A 203 11.50 12.00 7.91
CA LYS A 203 11.46 13.45 7.61
C LYS A 203 12.76 14.01 7.02
N GLU A 204 13.88 13.31 7.18
CA GLU A 204 15.22 13.75 6.72
C GLU A 204 15.52 13.33 5.27
N VAL A 205 14.56 12.70 4.59
CA VAL A 205 14.73 12.22 3.22
C VAL A 205 13.74 12.96 2.32
N ASP A 206 14.25 13.70 1.35
CA ASP A 206 13.39 14.35 0.35
C ASP A 206 12.74 13.28 -0.54
N SER A 207 11.41 13.30 -0.59
CA SER A 207 10.63 12.50 -1.55
C SER A 207 11.04 12.89 -2.97
N THR A 208 11.75 11.97 -3.63
CA THR A 208 12.16 12.17 -5.02
C THR A 208 10.93 12.31 -5.92
N ILE A 209 9.82 11.65 -5.59
CA ILE A 209 8.55 11.78 -6.31
C ILE A 209 8.02 13.22 -6.21
N ASP A 210 7.99 13.82 -5.01
CA ASP A 210 7.45 15.16 -4.81
C ASP A 210 8.32 16.25 -5.44
N HIS A 211 9.64 16.10 -5.39
CA HIS A 211 10.56 16.99 -6.09
C HIS A 211 10.28 17.04 -7.60
N TYR A 212 10.10 15.88 -8.24
CA TYR A 212 9.78 15.82 -9.67
C TYR A 212 8.37 16.34 -9.99
N ARG A 213 7.38 16.10 -9.12
CA ARG A 213 6.02 16.67 -9.27
C ARG A 213 6.05 18.20 -9.31
N SER A 214 6.87 18.83 -8.46
CA SER A 214 6.98 20.30 -8.38
C SER A 214 7.51 20.94 -9.67
N LYS A 215 8.27 20.20 -10.48
CA LYS A 215 8.87 20.67 -11.74
C LYS A 215 7.96 20.52 -12.96
N MET A 216 6.79 19.89 -12.83
CA MET A 216 5.85 19.72 -13.94
C MET A 216 5.09 21.02 -14.22
N LYS A 217 5.04 21.45 -15.49
CA LYS A 217 4.28 22.65 -15.89
C LYS A 217 2.79 22.47 -15.57
N PRO A 218 2.18 23.35 -14.76
CA PRO A 218 0.76 23.25 -14.48
C PRO A 218 -0.05 23.54 -15.76
N GLY A 219 -0.96 22.64 -16.10
CA GLY A 219 -1.93 22.89 -17.17
C GLY A 219 -2.95 23.99 -16.79
N SER A 220 -3.92 24.25 -17.68
CA SER A 220 -4.98 25.24 -17.48
C SER A 220 -5.65 25.11 -16.09
N PRO A 221 -5.74 26.20 -15.29
CA PRO A 221 -6.39 26.20 -13.98
C PRO A 221 -7.83 25.70 -14.03
N MET A 222 -8.60 26.11 -15.04
CA MET A 222 -9.99 25.66 -15.25
C MET A 222 -10.05 24.14 -15.50
N ALA A 223 -9.19 23.64 -16.38
CA ALA A 223 -9.14 22.20 -16.66
C ALA A 223 -8.76 21.39 -15.40
N ARG A 224 -7.83 21.90 -14.57
CA ARG A 224 -7.47 21.28 -13.29
C ARG A 224 -8.63 21.28 -12.30
N PHE A 225 -9.38 22.39 -12.22
CA PHE A 225 -10.56 22.47 -11.38
C PHE A 225 -11.62 21.45 -11.80
N VAL A 226 -11.97 21.40 -13.09
CA VAL A 226 -12.96 20.45 -13.63
C VAL A 226 -12.51 19.00 -13.38
N ARG A 227 -11.25 18.66 -13.66
CA ARG A 227 -10.72 17.31 -13.41
C ARG A 227 -10.74 16.93 -11.93
N ASN A 228 -10.43 17.88 -11.04
CA ASN A 228 -10.52 17.62 -9.60
C ASN A 228 -11.98 17.41 -9.18
N LEU A 229 -12.93 18.21 -9.68
CA LEU A 229 -14.34 18.03 -9.41
C LEU A 229 -14.82 16.65 -9.88
N MET A 230 -14.51 16.26 -11.12
CA MET A 230 -14.84 14.94 -11.65
C MET A 230 -14.25 13.80 -10.80
N TYR A 231 -12.99 13.92 -10.41
CA TYR A 231 -12.33 12.96 -9.53
C TYR A 231 -13.07 12.83 -8.18
N GLN A 232 -13.41 13.96 -7.54
CA GLN A 232 -14.10 13.95 -6.25
C GLN A 232 -15.52 13.37 -6.37
N THR A 233 -16.25 13.72 -7.42
CA THR A 233 -17.59 13.18 -7.69
C THR A 233 -17.53 11.67 -7.88
N LYS A 234 -16.61 11.16 -8.72
CA LYS A 234 -16.45 9.71 -8.95
C LYS A 234 -16.04 8.97 -7.69
N TYR A 235 -15.06 9.48 -6.96
CA TYR A 235 -14.61 8.87 -5.70
C TYR A 235 -15.75 8.84 -4.66
N THR A 236 -16.48 9.95 -4.52
CA THR A 236 -17.61 10.04 -3.57
C THR A 236 -18.74 9.10 -3.97
N TYR A 237 -19.10 9.06 -5.26
CA TYR A 237 -20.13 8.16 -5.77
C TYR A 237 -19.75 6.69 -5.57
N GLY A 238 -18.52 6.30 -5.94
CA GLY A 238 -18.04 4.94 -5.75
C GLY A 238 -18.09 4.50 -4.29
N ARG A 239 -17.61 5.35 -3.38
CA ARG A 239 -17.65 5.11 -1.93
C ARG A 239 -19.07 4.95 -1.37
N LEU A 240 -20.02 5.77 -1.83
CA LEU A 240 -21.41 5.70 -1.36
C LEU A 240 -22.20 4.54 -1.98
N SER A 241 -21.84 4.13 -3.21
CA SER A 241 -22.49 3.00 -3.90
C SER A 241 -21.94 1.64 -3.48
N HIS A 242 -20.77 1.60 -2.82
CA HIS A 242 -20.13 0.37 -2.34
C HIS A 242 -19.85 0.48 -0.84
N PRO A 243 -20.90 0.56 0.01
CA PRO A 243 -20.70 0.62 1.45
C PRO A 243 -19.97 -0.64 1.95
N LEU A 244 -19.02 -0.43 2.85
CA LEU A 244 -18.27 -1.53 3.45
C LEU A 244 -19.12 -2.23 4.51
N ASN A 245 -19.46 -3.49 4.25
CA ASN A 245 -20.07 -4.39 5.23
C ASN A 245 -19.11 -5.57 5.46
N PRO A 246 -18.45 -5.68 6.63
CA PRO A 246 -17.48 -6.73 6.90
C PRO A 246 -18.00 -8.15 6.61
N ASP A 247 -19.25 -8.43 6.94
CA ASP A 247 -19.86 -9.76 6.79
C ASP A 247 -20.06 -10.16 5.31
N MET A 248 -20.04 -9.18 4.39
CA MET A 248 -20.22 -9.37 2.96
C MET A 248 -18.90 -9.35 2.17
N ILE A 249 -17.77 -9.04 2.82
CA ILE A 249 -16.48 -8.95 2.14
C ILE A 249 -15.74 -10.29 2.27
N GLU A 250 -15.74 -11.07 1.19
CA GLU A 250 -15.17 -12.43 1.15
C GLU A 250 -13.73 -12.52 1.68
N GLY A 251 -12.90 -11.51 1.38
CA GLY A 251 -11.51 -11.45 1.84
C GLY A 251 -11.35 -11.39 3.38
N LEU A 252 -12.37 -10.95 4.11
CA LEU A 252 -12.36 -10.83 5.58
C LEU A 252 -12.85 -12.09 6.30
N GLY A 253 -13.50 -13.04 5.61
CA GLY A 253 -14.10 -14.22 6.23
C GLY A 253 -13.14 -15.01 7.13
N PRO A 254 -11.98 -15.48 6.62
CA PRO A 254 -10.98 -16.19 7.43
C PRO A 254 -10.48 -15.37 8.62
N LEU A 255 -10.23 -14.07 8.42
CA LEU A 255 -9.76 -13.15 9.46
C LEU A 255 -10.75 -13.00 10.61
N MET A 256 -12.03 -12.85 10.27
CA MET A 256 -13.12 -12.65 11.24
C MET A 256 -13.46 -13.94 12.00
N GLN A 257 -13.26 -15.11 11.38
CA GLN A 257 -13.51 -16.42 12.00
C GLN A 257 -12.34 -16.89 12.88
N ALA A 258 -11.12 -16.39 12.64
CA ALA A 258 -9.98 -16.71 13.48
C ALA A 258 -10.25 -16.26 14.92
N GLY A 259 -10.24 -17.21 15.87
CA GLY A 259 -10.53 -16.91 17.27
C GLY A 259 -9.60 -15.82 17.83
N ASN A 260 -10.13 -14.96 18.70
CA ASN A 260 -9.28 -14.08 19.49
C ASN A 260 -8.49 -14.96 20.47
N ARG A 261 -7.21 -15.23 20.21
CA ARG A 261 -6.31 -15.75 21.24
C ARG A 261 -6.09 -14.64 22.27
N VAL A 262 -7.08 -14.56 23.15
CA VAL A 262 -7.15 -13.90 24.45
C VAL A 262 -6.23 -12.68 24.62
N ARG A 263 -6.83 -11.48 24.49
CA ARG A 263 -6.42 -10.28 25.23
C ARG A 263 -6.46 -10.57 26.73
N ASN A 264 -5.48 -11.29 27.27
CA ASN A 264 -5.19 -11.30 28.69
C ASN A 264 -3.83 -10.63 28.87
N ARG A 265 -3.85 -9.30 28.82
CA ARG A 265 -2.89 -8.51 29.59
C ARG A 265 -3.70 -7.87 30.72
N ALA A 266 -3.44 -8.38 31.92
CA ALA A 266 -3.78 -7.73 33.18
C ALA A 266 -3.13 -6.35 33.25
#